data_AF-A0A3R7Y5H1-F1
#
_entry.id   AF-A0A3R7Y5H1-F1
#
_cell.length_a   1.000
_cell.length_b   1.000
_cell.length_c   1.000
_cell.angle_alpha   90.00
_cell.angle_beta   90.00
_cell.angle_gamma   90.00
#
_symmetry.space_group_name_H-M   'P 1'
#
loop_
_entity.id
_entity.type
_entity.pdbx_description
1 polymer ?
#
loop_
_entity_poly.entity_id
_entity_poly.type
_entity_poly.pdbx_seq_one_letter_code
_entity_poly.pdbx_strand_id
1 'polypeptide(L)'
;MGYKAFVGAPLIITLGDSITQNGANPEILGYQVLLNNDYVRKADVVNRGLSGWTTRGWLPKVPLLLEEWRHKPPSLIMIFLGANDAALIDSHDSQQHVPVDEYVANLTHMVSLIKTSFPQCEILFLTPPVVDDARWPSRANLETKKYAAACVNLAISLHLPVVDFWTSLQGRTDLLADGLHFNKAGNVVAHQMIVDAIAAHLPHLTPEALPTLGDSITQFGADPAFQGFQALLSQDYVRKADVLNRGLSGWTTRWWRHYLPQLVRECGDNAPVLVLIALGANDASLASGESHIRHVPLDEYRSNLRDIVHELRTAFRECKFLFLTPPAVDNTKWNPTDKLNAVTETYAKACVEVASSLDIPVIDTWTATQGRWDLFRDGVHPNTQGNLLFHELIKSSIATAYPHLTPSALPLDYPDIPI
;
A
#
# COMPACT_ATOMS: atom_id res chain seq x y z
N MET A 1 -6.02 27.70 -13.66
CA MET A 1 -4.79 26.87 -13.77
C MET A 1 -5.20 25.55 -14.39
N GLY A 2 -4.63 25.20 -15.54
CA GLY A 2 -5.00 23.99 -16.28
C GLY A 2 -4.58 22.75 -15.52
N TYR A 3 -5.54 21.93 -15.12
CA TYR A 3 -5.28 20.60 -14.60
C TYR A 3 -4.62 19.77 -15.70
N LYS A 4 -3.40 19.27 -15.44
CA LYS A 4 -2.89 18.08 -16.16
C LYS A 4 -3.77 16.92 -15.67
N ALA A 5 -4.65 16.44 -16.53
CA ALA A 5 -5.39 15.22 -16.26
C ALA A 5 -4.37 14.08 -16.10
N PHE A 6 -4.18 13.59 -14.87
CA PHE A 6 -3.45 12.36 -14.67
C PHE A 6 -4.24 11.23 -15.31
N VAL A 7 -3.57 10.41 -16.13
CA VAL A 7 -4.13 9.15 -16.59
C VAL A 7 -3.96 8.14 -15.45
N GLY A 8 -4.87 8.21 -14.47
CA GLY A 8 -4.90 7.34 -13.28
C GLY A 8 -4.31 7.94 -12.00
N ALA A 9 -4.32 7.13 -10.93
CA ALA A 9 -3.80 7.54 -9.63
C ALA A 9 -2.28 7.83 -9.70
N PRO A 10 -1.80 8.99 -9.19
CA PRO A 10 -0.38 9.26 -8.94
C PRO A 10 0.35 8.09 -8.28
N LEU A 11 1.63 7.91 -8.60
CA LEU A 11 2.48 6.91 -7.97
C LEU A 11 3.45 7.57 -6.98
N ILE A 12 3.44 7.12 -5.74
CA ILE A 12 4.34 7.54 -4.67
C ILE A 12 5.20 6.33 -4.28
N ILE A 13 6.52 6.45 -4.43
CA ILE A 13 7.47 5.40 -4.06
C ILE A 13 8.15 5.75 -2.74
N THR A 14 8.24 4.78 -1.84
CA THR A 14 9.13 4.81 -0.68
C THR A 14 10.31 3.88 -0.96
N LEU A 15 11.48 4.45 -1.27
CA LEU A 15 12.70 3.70 -1.59
C LEU A 15 13.65 3.75 -0.41
N GLY A 16 14.11 2.60 0.06
CA GLY A 16 14.98 2.59 1.23
C GLY A 16 15.45 1.23 1.68
N ASP A 17 15.85 1.16 2.93
CA ASP A 17 16.39 -0.03 3.56
C ASP A 17 15.34 -0.80 4.40
N SER A 18 15.78 -1.47 5.48
CA SER A 18 14.93 -2.22 6.41
C SER A 18 13.92 -1.33 7.12
N ILE A 19 14.22 -0.05 7.37
CA ILE A 19 13.26 0.88 7.99
C ILE A 19 12.09 1.12 7.05
N THR A 20 12.38 1.27 5.75
CA THR A 20 11.35 1.39 4.72
C THR A 20 10.59 0.08 4.53
N GLN A 21 11.30 -1.07 4.47
CA GLN A 21 10.66 -2.38 4.35
C GLN A 21 9.67 -2.63 5.50
N ASN A 22 10.08 -2.35 6.74
CA ASN A 22 9.25 -2.52 7.93
C ASN A 22 8.14 -1.46 8.04
N GLY A 23 8.27 -0.33 7.33
CA GLY A 23 7.24 0.71 7.25
C GLY A 23 5.91 0.22 6.67
N ALA A 24 5.89 -0.93 5.97
CA ALA A 24 4.66 -1.55 5.47
C ALA A 24 3.90 -2.39 6.52
N ASN A 25 4.43 -2.56 7.75
CA ASN A 25 3.84 -3.44 8.76
C ASN A 25 2.68 -2.75 9.54
N PRO A 26 1.40 -3.15 9.36
CA PRO A 26 0.27 -2.62 10.10
C PRO A 26 0.28 -2.88 11.62
N GLU A 27 0.90 -3.95 12.11
CA GLU A 27 0.93 -4.26 13.55
C GLU A 27 1.66 -3.17 14.35
N ILE A 28 2.68 -2.57 13.74
CA ILE A 28 3.46 -1.48 14.32
C ILE A 28 3.08 -0.12 13.74
N LEU A 29 1.92 0.00 13.06
CA LEU A 29 1.51 1.22 12.35
C LEU A 29 2.66 1.82 11.52
N GLY A 30 3.32 0.99 10.73
CA GLY A 30 4.47 1.41 9.91
C GLY A 30 4.18 2.70 9.13
N TYR A 31 5.16 3.59 9.03
CA TYR A 31 4.91 4.91 8.44
C TYR A 31 4.38 4.82 7.00
N GLN A 32 4.83 3.82 6.23
CA GLN A 32 4.43 3.63 4.85
C GLN A 32 3.00 3.09 4.73
N VAL A 33 2.55 2.20 5.62
CA VAL A 33 1.15 1.75 5.64
C VAL A 33 0.20 2.88 6.11
N LEU A 34 0.66 3.77 7.01
CA LEU A 34 -0.09 4.98 7.35
C LEU A 34 -0.21 5.93 6.14
N LEU A 35 0.87 6.12 5.37
CA LEU A 35 0.80 6.86 4.10
C LEU A 35 -0.18 6.17 3.14
N ASN A 36 -0.11 4.85 2.97
CA ASN A 36 -1.05 4.13 2.11
C ASN A 36 -2.51 4.42 2.52
N ASN A 37 -2.82 4.39 3.81
CA ASN A 37 -4.13 4.72 4.35
C ASN A 37 -4.57 6.17 4.05
N ASP A 38 -3.70 7.16 4.18
CA ASP A 38 -4.03 8.56 3.88
C ASP A 38 -4.31 8.81 2.40
N TYR A 39 -3.59 8.07 1.55
CA TYR A 39 -3.63 8.17 0.10
C TYR A 39 -4.56 7.16 -0.57
N VAL A 40 -5.32 6.34 0.18
CA VAL A 40 -6.34 5.47 -0.43
C VAL A 40 -7.24 6.35 -1.28
N ARG A 41 -7.50 5.88 -2.52
CA ARG A 41 -8.29 6.57 -3.57
C ARG A 41 -7.54 7.65 -4.32
N LYS A 42 -6.39 8.10 -3.82
CA LYS A 42 -5.69 9.32 -4.21
C LYS A 42 -4.37 9.07 -4.91
N ALA A 43 -3.59 8.10 -4.43
CA ALA A 43 -2.33 7.68 -5.03
C ALA A 43 -2.05 6.21 -4.74
N ASP A 44 -1.25 5.58 -5.60
CA ASP A 44 -0.61 4.30 -5.29
C ASP A 44 0.64 4.58 -4.45
N VAL A 45 0.67 4.11 -3.21
CA VAL A 45 1.85 4.20 -2.34
C VAL A 45 2.55 2.85 -2.30
N VAL A 46 3.72 2.79 -2.92
CA VAL A 46 4.47 1.55 -3.15
C VAL A 46 5.74 1.50 -2.32
N ASN A 47 5.99 0.35 -1.70
CA ASN A 47 7.17 0.08 -0.88
C ASN A 47 8.28 -0.55 -1.74
N ARG A 48 9.44 0.11 -1.76
CA ARG A 48 10.70 -0.39 -2.33
C ARG A 48 11.77 -0.35 -1.25
N GLY A 49 11.46 -0.94 -0.09
CA GLY A 49 12.37 -1.12 1.04
C GLY A 49 13.04 -2.50 1.00
N LEU A 50 14.36 -2.52 1.17
CA LEU A 50 15.15 -3.75 1.14
C LEU A 50 16.08 -3.82 2.36
N SER A 51 15.82 -4.76 3.26
CA SER A 51 16.59 -4.92 4.49
C SER A 51 18.08 -5.12 4.21
N GLY A 52 18.93 -4.37 4.90
CA GLY A 52 20.38 -4.41 4.75
C GLY A 52 20.95 -3.69 3.52
N TRP A 53 20.11 -3.10 2.66
CA TRP A 53 20.57 -2.38 1.48
C TRP A 53 21.11 -0.98 1.83
N THR A 54 22.05 -0.53 1.02
CA THR A 54 22.76 0.75 1.14
C THR A 54 22.58 1.54 -0.15
N THR A 55 23.08 2.77 -0.20
CA THR A 55 23.14 3.53 -1.47
C THR A 55 23.94 2.81 -2.55
N ARG A 56 25.01 2.08 -2.17
CA ARG A 56 25.81 1.26 -3.10
C ARG A 56 25.00 0.14 -3.73
N GLY A 57 24.13 -0.51 -2.96
CA GLY A 57 23.25 -1.58 -3.46
C GLY A 57 22.15 -1.06 -4.39
N TRP A 58 21.56 0.09 -4.06
CA TRP A 58 20.46 0.67 -4.84
C TRP A 58 20.88 1.29 -6.17
N LEU A 59 22.05 1.94 -6.23
CA LEU A 59 22.42 2.75 -7.41
C LEU A 59 22.38 1.96 -8.73
N PRO A 60 22.94 0.73 -8.82
CA PRO A 60 22.87 -0.08 -10.04
C PRO A 60 21.46 -0.55 -10.41
N LYS A 61 20.49 -0.48 -9.48
CA LYS A 61 19.10 -0.90 -9.70
C LYS A 61 18.19 0.24 -10.15
N VAL A 62 18.59 1.50 -9.94
CA VAL A 62 17.81 2.66 -10.39
C VAL A 62 17.44 2.58 -11.87
N PRO A 63 18.35 2.26 -12.82
CA PRO A 63 17.95 2.12 -14.24
C PRO A 63 16.84 1.08 -14.49
N LEU A 64 16.81 -0.01 -13.73
CA LEU A 64 15.77 -1.03 -13.85
C LEU A 64 14.42 -0.51 -13.34
N LEU A 65 14.42 0.23 -12.22
CA LEU A 65 13.23 0.89 -11.69
C LEU A 65 12.68 1.95 -12.65
N LEU A 66 13.56 2.71 -13.31
CA LEU A 66 13.14 3.71 -14.29
C LEU A 66 12.47 3.07 -15.49
N GLU A 67 12.93 1.90 -15.93
CA GLU A 67 12.28 1.12 -16.98
C GLU A 67 10.93 0.57 -16.51
N GLU A 68 10.87 0.02 -15.28
CA GLU A 68 9.62 -0.45 -14.64
C GLU A 68 8.55 0.67 -14.60
N TRP A 69 8.96 1.89 -14.28
CA TRP A 69 8.03 3.01 -14.11
C TRP A 69 7.81 3.85 -15.37
N ARG A 70 8.39 3.47 -16.53
CA ARG A 70 8.37 4.32 -17.75
C ARG A 70 6.96 4.73 -18.19
N HIS A 71 5.97 3.86 -17.96
CA HIS A 71 4.57 4.05 -18.34
C HIS A 71 3.70 4.64 -17.24
N LYS A 72 4.22 4.64 -16.01
CA LYS A 72 3.61 5.30 -14.86
C LYS A 72 4.69 5.99 -14.04
N PRO A 73 5.27 7.10 -14.55
CA PRO A 73 6.33 7.82 -13.84
C PRO A 73 5.88 8.20 -12.43
N PRO A 74 6.73 8.03 -11.40
CA PRO A 74 6.38 8.44 -10.05
C PRO A 74 6.14 9.95 -9.97
N SER A 75 5.11 10.33 -9.24
CA SER A 75 4.87 11.72 -8.86
C SER A 75 5.81 12.12 -7.72
N LEU A 76 6.13 11.18 -6.82
CA LEU A 76 7.04 11.38 -5.70
C LEU A 76 7.86 10.12 -5.43
N ILE A 77 9.17 10.29 -5.23
CA ILE A 77 10.05 9.27 -4.66
C ILE A 77 10.61 9.80 -3.34
N MET A 78 10.31 9.11 -2.25
CA MET A 78 10.95 9.30 -0.96
C MET A 78 12.20 8.42 -0.90
N ILE A 79 13.39 9.01 -0.72
CA ILE A 79 14.65 8.26 -0.61
C ILE A 79 15.06 8.24 0.87
N PHE A 80 14.96 7.07 1.49
CA PHE A 80 15.24 6.82 2.90
C PHE A 80 16.38 5.82 3.07
N LEU A 81 17.61 6.32 2.92
CA LEU A 81 18.85 5.54 2.96
C LEU A 81 19.90 6.25 3.82
N GLY A 82 20.83 5.47 4.35
CA GLY A 82 21.93 5.97 5.18
C GLY A 82 22.10 5.21 6.50
N ALA A 83 21.09 4.47 6.96
CA ALA A 83 21.18 3.77 8.24
C ALA A 83 22.14 2.57 8.14
N ASN A 84 22.04 1.82 7.03
CA ASN A 84 23.00 0.75 6.73
C ASN A 84 24.35 1.31 6.28
N ASP A 85 24.38 2.34 5.45
CA ASP A 85 25.60 3.01 4.97
C ASP A 85 26.49 3.46 6.16
N ALA A 86 25.87 3.90 7.26
CA ALA A 86 26.52 4.29 8.51
C ALA A 86 27.09 3.14 9.35
N ALA A 87 27.25 1.94 8.78
CA ALA A 87 27.93 0.83 9.44
C ALA A 87 29.29 1.24 9.97
N LEU A 88 29.62 0.81 11.18
CA LEU A 88 31.00 0.95 11.66
C LEU A 88 31.89 -0.03 10.90
N ILE A 89 33.04 0.46 10.42
CA ILE A 89 34.00 -0.30 9.62
C ILE A 89 34.51 -1.56 10.35
N ASP A 90 34.59 -1.50 11.67
CA ASP A 90 35.09 -2.59 12.51
C ASP A 90 33.96 -3.44 13.13
N SER A 91 32.73 -3.32 12.64
CA SER A 91 31.58 -4.09 13.13
C SER A 91 31.28 -5.34 12.31
N HIS A 92 30.37 -6.18 12.84
CA HIS A 92 29.87 -7.38 12.16
C HIS A 92 29.02 -7.08 10.90
N ASP A 93 28.65 -5.81 10.68
CA ASP A 93 27.91 -5.34 9.50
C ASP A 93 28.76 -4.44 8.60
N SER A 94 30.10 -4.50 8.73
CA SER A 94 31.05 -3.65 7.99
C SER A 94 30.89 -3.71 6.47
N GLN A 95 30.36 -4.80 5.91
CA GLN A 95 30.01 -4.93 4.50
C GLN A 95 28.97 -3.90 4.01
N GLN A 96 28.17 -3.36 4.93
CA GLN A 96 27.19 -2.31 4.63
C GLN A 96 27.81 -0.91 4.67
N HIS A 97 29.05 -0.75 5.15
CA HIS A 97 29.68 0.57 5.24
C HIS A 97 29.84 1.20 3.87
N VAL A 98 29.37 2.43 3.72
CA VAL A 98 29.59 3.26 2.53
C VAL A 98 30.25 4.56 2.96
N PRO A 99 31.49 4.88 2.54
CA PRO A 99 32.12 6.16 2.84
C PRO A 99 31.19 7.35 2.56
N VAL A 100 31.18 8.36 3.43
CA VAL A 100 30.22 9.48 3.36
C VAL A 100 30.26 10.22 2.01
N ASP A 101 31.43 10.36 1.41
CA ASP A 101 31.60 10.93 0.07
C ASP A 101 31.00 10.03 -1.02
N GLU A 102 31.18 8.70 -0.92
CA GLU A 102 30.52 7.74 -1.80
C GLU A 102 28.99 7.75 -1.62
N TYR A 103 28.49 7.82 -0.38
CA TYR A 103 27.06 7.95 -0.07
C TYR A 103 26.44 9.17 -0.76
N VAL A 104 27.09 10.34 -0.64
CA VAL A 104 26.65 11.58 -1.31
C VAL A 104 26.71 11.46 -2.83
N ALA A 105 27.78 10.88 -3.37
CA ALA A 105 27.92 10.67 -4.81
C ALA A 105 26.83 9.73 -5.36
N ASN A 106 26.53 8.65 -4.63
CA ASN A 106 25.48 7.70 -4.98
C ASN A 106 24.11 8.38 -5.00
N LEU A 107 23.72 9.08 -3.93
CA LEU A 107 22.45 9.81 -3.88
C LEU A 107 22.33 10.86 -4.99
N THR A 108 23.41 11.61 -5.26
CA THR A 108 23.46 12.59 -6.35
C THR A 108 23.20 11.93 -7.70
N HIS A 109 23.82 10.78 -7.95
CA HIS A 109 23.65 10.04 -9.20
C HIS A 109 22.24 9.47 -9.33
N MET A 110 21.67 8.90 -8.26
CA MET A 110 20.27 8.45 -8.26
C MET A 110 19.31 9.58 -8.62
N VAL A 111 19.44 10.75 -7.98
CA VAL A 111 18.62 11.94 -8.28
C VAL A 111 18.78 12.35 -9.74
N SER A 112 20.01 12.39 -10.26
CA SER A 112 20.28 12.74 -11.65
C SER A 112 19.58 11.78 -12.63
N LEU A 113 19.67 10.47 -12.40
CA LEU A 113 19.01 9.46 -13.25
C LEU A 113 17.48 9.62 -13.21
N ILE A 114 16.92 9.81 -12.02
CA ILE A 114 15.48 10.02 -11.81
C ILE A 114 15.00 11.29 -12.51
N LYS A 115 15.64 12.45 -12.28
CA LYS A 115 15.24 13.72 -12.87
C LYS A 115 15.47 13.77 -14.38
N THR A 116 16.45 13.05 -14.90
CA THR A 116 16.67 12.92 -16.35
C THR A 116 15.53 12.15 -17.01
N SER A 117 15.11 11.04 -16.40
CA SER A 117 14.06 10.17 -16.96
C SER A 117 12.67 10.72 -16.72
N PHE A 118 12.44 11.29 -15.53
CA PHE A 118 11.17 11.82 -15.07
C PHE A 118 11.36 13.26 -14.53
N PRO A 119 11.47 14.27 -15.41
CA PRO A 119 11.72 15.66 -15.01
C PRO A 119 10.66 16.27 -14.08
N GLN A 120 9.47 15.67 -14.02
CA GLN A 120 8.35 16.11 -13.18
C GLN A 120 8.21 15.30 -11.88
N CYS A 121 9.01 14.24 -11.69
CA CYS A 121 9.01 13.46 -10.46
C CYS A 121 9.55 14.31 -9.32
N GLU A 122 8.81 14.46 -8.24
CA GLU A 122 9.30 15.08 -7.01
C GLU A 122 10.16 14.09 -6.22
N ILE A 123 11.10 14.61 -5.43
CA ILE A 123 11.99 13.81 -4.59
C ILE A 123 11.98 14.41 -3.19
N LEU A 124 11.77 13.55 -2.18
CA LEU A 124 11.85 13.91 -0.77
C LEU A 124 12.92 13.04 -0.11
N PHE A 125 13.96 13.66 0.46
CA PHE A 125 14.95 12.92 1.24
C PHE A 125 14.47 12.67 2.66
N LEU A 126 14.74 11.49 3.18
CA LEU A 126 14.53 11.12 4.57
C LEU A 126 15.90 10.72 5.14
N THR A 127 16.42 11.47 6.12
CA THR A 127 17.73 11.16 6.72
C THR A 127 17.65 9.86 7.54
N PRO A 128 18.74 9.08 7.68
CA PRO A 128 18.74 8.00 8.68
C PRO A 128 18.37 8.55 10.07
N PRO A 129 17.53 7.86 10.86
CA PRO A 129 17.12 8.33 12.17
C PRO A 129 18.25 8.17 13.20
N VAL A 130 17.98 8.55 14.45
CA VAL A 130 18.87 8.24 15.57
C VAL A 130 19.00 6.73 15.77
N VAL A 131 20.14 6.29 16.29
CA VAL A 131 20.38 4.90 16.70
C VAL A 131 20.71 4.85 18.19
N ASP A 132 20.33 3.75 18.84
CA ASP A 132 20.73 3.46 20.22
C ASP A 132 21.99 2.59 20.21
N ASP A 133 23.14 3.22 20.43
CA ASP A 133 24.47 2.61 20.41
C ASP A 133 24.56 1.34 21.29
N ALA A 134 23.83 1.31 22.41
CA ALA A 134 23.88 0.18 23.33
C ALA A 134 23.06 -1.03 22.84
N ARG A 135 22.02 -0.79 22.05
CA ARG A 135 21.09 -1.82 21.58
C ARG A 135 21.40 -2.28 20.16
N TRP A 136 22.10 -1.46 19.37
CA TRP A 136 22.53 -1.79 18.01
C TRP A 136 24.02 -1.51 17.78
N PRO A 137 24.93 -2.38 18.28
CA PRO A 137 26.35 -2.06 18.40
C PRO A 137 27.13 -2.03 17.06
N SER A 138 26.54 -2.44 15.94
CA SER A 138 27.16 -2.27 14.63
C SER A 138 27.05 -0.84 14.08
N ARG A 139 26.37 0.05 14.80
CA ARG A 139 26.15 1.46 14.47
C ARG A 139 26.44 2.33 15.69
N ALA A 140 26.70 3.61 15.44
CA ALA A 140 26.82 4.62 16.47
C ALA A 140 26.10 5.90 16.05
N ASN A 141 25.36 6.52 16.97
CA ASN A 141 24.57 7.71 16.69
C ASN A 141 25.43 8.90 16.24
N LEU A 142 26.67 8.97 16.72
CA LEU A 142 27.65 9.94 16.27
C LEU A 142 28.10 9.69 14.82
N GLU A 143 28.18 8.43 14.39
CA GLU A 143 28.49 8.09 13.00
C GLU A 143 27.30 8.40 12.09
N THR A 144 26.10 7.96 12.48
CA THR A 144 24.85 8.23 11.76
C THR A 144 24.60 9.74 11.55
N LYS A 145 25.01 10.58 12.50
CA LYS A 145 25.00 12.05 12.38
C LYS A 145 25.67 12.54 11.09
N LYS A 146 26.79 11.93 10.70
CA LYS A 146 27.55 12.35 9.51
C LYS A 146 26.73 12.12 8.23
N TYR A 147 26.04 10.98 8.15
CA TYR A 147 25.18 10.63 7.02
C TYR A 147 23.91 11.48 6.98
N ALA A 148 23.28 11.72 8.13
CA ALA A 148 22.13 12.62 8.21
C ALA A 148 22.51 14.05 7.77
N ALA A 149 23.60 14.60 8.29
CA ALA A 149 24.10 15.91 7.91
C ALA A 149 24.47 15.98 6.42
N ALA A 150 25.11 14.94 5.88
CA ALA A 150 25.45 14.86 4.46
C ALA A 150 24.19 14.82 3.57
N CYS A 151 23.16 14.06 3.97
CA CYS A 151 21.87 14.00 3.28
C CYS A 151 21.16 15.36 3.29
N VAL A 152 21.11 16.06 4.44
CA VAL A 152 20.54 17.41 4.54
C VAL A 152 21.30 18.41 3.66
N ASN A 153 22.63 18.40 3.71
CA ASN A 153 23.46 19.30 2.90
C ASN A 153 23.27 19.05 1.39
N LEU A 154 23.14 17.79 0.99
CA LEU A 154 22.85 17.42 -0.40
C LEU A 154 21.45 17.88 -0.82
N ALA A 155 20.44 17.69 0.02
CA ALA A 155 19.09 18.16 -0.26
C ALA A 155 19.06 19.68 -0.48
N ILE A 156 19.75 20.44 0.36
CA ILE A 156 19.89 21.91 0.22
C ILE A 156 20.57 22.27 -1.10
N SER A 157 21.68 21.61 -1.45
CA SER A 157 22.45 21.91 -2.67
C SER A 157 21.69 21.59 -3.96
N LEU A 158 20.80 20.59 -3.92
CA LEU A 158 19.92 20.20 -5.02
C LEU A 158 18.57 20.93 -5.00
N HIS A 159 18.32 21.79 -4.00
CA HIS A 159 17.02 22.45 -3.76
C HIS A 159 15.85 21.46 -3.63
N LEU A 160 16.08 20.33 -2.96
CA LEU A 160 15.09 19.30 -2.68
C LEU A 160 14.66 19.35 -1.20
N PRO A 161 13.38 19.03 -0.90
CA PRO A 161 12.93 18.92 0.48
C PRO A 161 13.58 17.72 1.20
N VAL A 162 13.74 17.85 2.52
CA VAL A 162 14.31 16.81 3.38
C VAL A 162 13.60 16.77 4.73
N VAL A 163 13.34 15.56 5.23
CA VAL A 163 12.95 15.31 6.62
C VAL A 163 14.19 14.88 7.40
N ASP A 164 14.62 15.70 8.34
CA ASP A 164 15.78 15.44 9.20
C ASP A 164 15.36 14.69 10.48
N PHE A 165 15.14 13.39 10.34
CA PHE A 165 14.83 12.50 11.46
C PHE A 165 15.93 12.48 12.51
N TRP A 166 17.21 12.53 12.12
CA TRP A 166 18.30 12.44 13.09
C TRP A 166 18.27 13.61 14.06
N THR A 167 18.13 14.85 13.55
CA THR A 167 18.08 16.04 14.40
C THR A 167 16.81 16.09 15.24
N SER A 168 15.64 15.83 14.63
CA SER A 168 14.36 15.92 15.33
C SER A 168 14.14 14.85 16.39
N LEU A 169 14.79 13.68 16.26
CA LEU A 169 14.59 12.56 17.17
C LEU A 169 15.75 12.36 18.18
N GLN A 170 16.63 13.36 18.34
CA GLN A 170 17.69 13.30 19.36
C GLN A 170 17.11 13.02 20.76
N GLY A 171 17.71 12.06 21.46
CA GLY A 171 17.29 11.64 22.80
C GLY A 171 16.00 10.80 22.83
N ARG A 172 15.44 10.43 21.68
CA ARG A 172 14.19 9.66 21.56
C ARG A 172 14.41 8.20 21.16
N THR A 173 15.37 7.52 21.80
CA THR A 173 15.58 6.08 21.55
C THR A 173 14.40 5.23 22.03
N ASP A 174 13.49 5.80 22.83
CA ASP A 174 12.18 5.21 23.18
C ASP A 174 11.27 4.98 21.95
N LEU A 175 11.55 5.64 20.82
CA LEU A 175 10.84 5.45 19.56
C LEU A 175 11.37 4.27 18.74
N LEU A 176 12.41 3.57 19.23
CA LEU A 176 13.06 2.45 18.53
C LEU A 176 12.70 1.12 19.18
N ALA A 177 12.37 0.12 18.35
CA ALA A 177 12.00 -1.22 18.78
C ALA A 177 13.20 -2.01 19.27
N ASP A 178 14.32 -1.94 18.57
CA ASP A 178 15.56 -2.69 18.80
C ASP A 178 16.80 -1.80 18.90
N GLY A 179 16.62 -0.48 18.83
CA GLY A 179 17.69 0.49 18.79
C GLY A 179 18.02 1.01 17.40
N LEU A 180 17.42 0.48 16.32
CA LEU A 180 17.58 0.96 14.95
C LEU A 180 16.24 1.21 14.24
N HIS A 181 15.31 0.25 14.34
CA HIS A 181 14.02 0.33 13.65
C HIS A 181 12.97 1.04 14.50
N PHE A 182 12.11 1.84 13.88
CA PHE A 182 10.99 2.46 14.58
C PHE A 182 10.05 1.42 15.18
N ASN A 183 9.65 1.64 16.44
CA ASN A 183 8.51 0.96 17.03
C ASN A 183 7.20 1.65 16.60
N LYS A 184 6.07 1.25 17.20
CA LYS A 184 4.76 1.82 16.88
C LYS A 184 4.68 3.34 17.05
N ALA A 185 5.19 3.87 18.16
CA ALA A 185 5.19 5.31 18.39
C ALA A 185 6.16 6.03 17.43
N GLY A 186 7.32 5.43 17.15
CA GLY A 186 8.31 5.96 16.21
C GLY A 186 7.76 6.09 14.79
N ASN A 187 7.03 5.08 14.31
CA ASN A 187 6.44 5.11 12.97
C ASN A 187 5.35 6.18 12.84
N VAL A 188 4.52 6.39 13.87
CA VAL A 188 3.52 7.46 13.88
C VAL A 188 4.18 8.84 13.84
N VAL A 189 5.26 9.05 14.61
CA VAL A 189 6.03 10.31 14.55
C VAL A 189 6.67 10.50 13.19
N ALA A 190 7.29 9.46 12.62
CA ALA A 190 7.91 9.51 11.32
C ALA A 190 6.90 9.85 10.21
N HIS A 191 5.73 9.21 10.24
CA HIS A 191 4.61 9.49 9.34
C HIS A 191 4.18 10.96 9.43
N GLN A 192 3.95 11.49 10.63
CA GLN A 192 3.54 12.88 10.80
C GLN A 192 4.56 13.86 10.22
N MET A 193 5.86 13.65 10.49
CA MET A 193 6.93 14.49 9.94
C MET A 193 6.98 14.44 8.41
N ILE A 194 6.73 13.28 7.80
CA ILE A 194 6.66 13.13 6.34
C ILE A 194 5.45 13.89 5.78
N VAL A 195 4.26 13.73 6.38
CA VAL A 195 3.04 14.43 5.94
C VAL A 195 3.21 15.94 6.05
N ASP A 196 3.79 16.43 7.15
CA ASP A 196 4.06 17.86 7.35
C ASP A 196 5.03 18.40 6.28
N ALA A 197 6.07 17.64 5.93
CA ALA A 197 7.00 18.02 4.88
C ALA A 197 6.35 18.02 3.48
N ILE A 198 5.49 17.05 3.18
CA ILE A 198 4.71 17.04 1.93
C ILE A 198 3.79 18.27 1.90
N ALA A 199 3.08 18.57 2.97
CA ALA A 199 2.20 19.73 3.03
C ALA A 199 2.96 21.06 2.86
N ALA A 200 4.13 21.19 3.49
CA ALA A 200 4.94 22.41 3.44
C ALA A 200 5.62 22.63 2.08
N HIS A 201 6.14 21.57 1.46
CA HIS A 201 7.03 21.69 0.31
C HIS A 201 6.41 21.18 -1.00
N LEU A 202 5.47 20.24 -0.93
CA LEU A 202 4.81 19.60 -2.06
C LEU A 202 3.28 19.63 -1.91
N PRO A 203 2.65 20.79 -1.64
CA PRO A 203 1.23 20.89 -1.28
C PRO A 203 0.28 20.34 -2.36
N HIS A 204 0.73 20.25 -3.61
CA HIS A 204 -0.03 19.67 -4.72
C HIS A 204 -0.10 18.14 -4.68
N LEU A 205 0.69 17.50 -3.83
CA LEU A 205 0.69 16.06 -3.58
C LEU A 205 0.05 15.70 -2.25
N THR A 206 -0.50 16.64 -1.47
CA THR A 206 -1.21 16.26 -0.24
C THR A 206 -2.44 15.40 -0.56
N PRO A 207 -2.89 14.57 0.38
CA PRO A 207 -4.08 13.77 0.15
C PRO A 207 -5.30 14.62 -0.24
N GLU A 208 -5.46 15.84 0.28
CA GLU A 208 -6.59 16.72 -0.02
C GLU A 208 -6.55 17.30 -1.44
N ALA A 209 -5.37 17.37 -2.05
CA ALA A 209 -5.18 17.91 -3.39
C ALA A 209 -5.45 16.88 -4.51
N LEU A 210 -5.59 15.59 -4.17
CA LEU A 210 -5.69 14.47 -5.12
C LEU A 210 -7.15 13.95 -5.28
N PRO A 211 -7.53 13.45 -6.48
CA PRO A 211 -8.88 12.92 -6.75
C PRO A 211 -9.14 11.57 -6.02
N THR A 212 -10.36 11.01 -6.09
CA THR A 212 -10.74 9.77 -5.34
C THR A 212 -11.40 8.66 -6.21
N LEU A 213 -11.01 7.34 -6.12
CA LEU A 213 -11.53 6.11 -6.87
C LEU A 213 -11.70 4.71 -6.09
N GLY A 214 -12.67 3.73 -6.42
CA GLY A 214 -13.06 2.42 -5.67
C GLY A 214 -14.49 1.92 -4.99
N ASP A 215 -14.65 0.86 -4.09
CA ASP A 215 -15.71 0.60 -2.96
C ASP A 215 -15.38 0.74 -1.37
N SER A 216 -16.32 0.72 -0.36
CA SER A 216 -16.03 0.94 1.12
C SER A 216 -15.29 -0.16 1.88
N ILE A 217 -15.62 -1.42 1.63
CA ILE A 217 -15.03 -2.55 2.38
C ILE A 217 -13.59 -2.72 1.91
N THR A 218 -13.38 -2.61 0.60
CA THR A 218 -12.05 -2.57 0.02
C THR A 218 -11.29 -1.33 0.49
N GLN A 219 -11.93 -0.14 0.57
CA GLN A 219 -11.29 1.08 1.07
C GLN A 219 -10.75 0.91 2.49
N PHE A 220 -11.61 0.47 3.41
CA PHE A 220 -11.23 0.32 4.82
C PHE A 220 -10.34 -0.91 5.07
N GLY A 221 -10.25 -1.82 4.09
CA GLY A 221 -9.25 -2.88 4.10
C GLY A 221 -7.80 -2.39 4.10
N ALA A 222 -7.53 -1.11 3.82
CA ALA A 222 -6.20 -0.51 3.95
C ALA A 222 -5.90 0.07 5.35
N ASP A 223 -6.89 0.19 6.24
CA ASP A 223 -6.74 0.92 7.51
C ASP A 223 -5.87 0.14 8.51
N PRO A 224 -4.63 0.59 8.82
CA PRO A 224 -3.75 -0.11 9.74
C PRO A 224 -4.23 -0.05 11.19
N ALA A 225 -5.08 0.92 11.57
CA ALA A 225 -5.65 0.98 12.92
C ALA A 225 -6.56 -0.23 13.22
N PHE A 226 -7.15 -0.82 12.17
CA PHE A 226 -7.93 -2.05 12.25
C PHE A 226 -7.23 -3.25 11.60
N GLN A 227 -5.91 -3.18 11.34
CA GLN A 227 -5.16 -4.20 10.61
C GLN A 227 -5.92 -4.66 9.35
N GLY A 228 -6.34 -3.71 8.52
CA GLY A 228 -7.14 -3.98 7.34
C GLY A 228 -6.55 -5.11 6.48
N PHE A 229 -7.40 -5.99 5.94
CA PHE A 229 -6.92 -7.19 5.22
C PHE A 229 -6.02 -6.85 4.03
N GLN A 230 -6.23 -5.71 3.35
CA GLN A 230 -5.39 -5.26 2.24
C GLN A 230 -4.05 -4.70 2.74
N ALA A 231 -4.00 -4.06 3.91
CA ALA A 231 -2.74 -3.67 4.54
C ALA A 231 -1.90 -4.90 4.94
N LEU A 232 -2.55 -5.94 5.50
CA LEU A 232 -1.91 -7.21 5.83
C LEU A 232 -1.41 -7.95 4.58
N LEU A 233 -2.19 -7.99 3.49
CA LEU A 233 -1.72 -8.51 2.20
C LEU A 233 -0.54 -7.69 1.67
N SER A 234 -0.59 -6.35 1.77
CA SER A 234 0.54 -5.51 1.33
C SER A 234 1.83 -5.88 2.06
N GLN A 235 1.74 -6.15 3.36
CA GLN A 235 2.87 -6.62 4.17
C GLN A 235 3.39 -8.00 3.71
N ASP A 236 2.49 -8.97 3.44
CA ASP A 236 2.88 -10.32 3.03
C ASP A 236 3.65 -10.35 1.69
N TYR A 237 3.32 -9.43 0.78
CA TYR A 237 3.85 -9.37 -0.59
C TYR A 237 4.97 -8.33 -0.78
N VAL A 238 5.45 -7.69 0.29
CA VAL A 238 6.63 -6.80 0.24
C VAL A 238 7.79 -7.52 -0.47
N ARG A 239 8.38 -6.85 -1.47
CA ARG A 239 9.45 -7.36 -2.35
C ARG A 239 9.05 -8.47 -3.32
N LYS A 240 7.76 -8.62 -3.64
CA LYS A 240 7.25 -9.69 -4.52
C LYS A 240 6.14 -9.22 -5.45
N ALA A 241 5.19 -8.45 -4.93
CA ALA A 241 4.09 -7.90 -5.71
C ALA A 241 3.51 -6.64 -5.06
N ASP A 242 3.06 -5.70 -5.89
CA ASP A 242 2.34 -4.52 -5.41
C ASP A 242 0.86 -4.86 -5.18
N VAL A 243 0.38 -4.63 -3.96
CA VAL A 243 -1.03 -4.80 -3.59
C VAL A 243 -1.73 -3.44 -3.65
N LEU A 244 -2.40 -3.16 -4.76
CA LEU A 244 -3.04 -1.87 -5.00
C LEU A 244 -4.51 -1.85 -4.57
N ASN A 245 -4.88 -0.87 -3.75
CA ASN A 245 -6.26 -0.69 -3.31
C ASN A 245 -7.04 0.15 -4.32
N ARG A 246 -8.19 -0.36 -4.75
CA ARG A 246 -9.17 0.37 -5.57
C ARG A 246 -10.52 0.39 -4.87
N GLY A 247 -10.59 0.88 -3.63
CA GLY A 247 -11.78 1.03 -2.77
C GLY A 247 -12.28 2.50 -2.52
N LEU A 248 -13.57 2.87 -2.70
CA LEU A 248 -14.40 4.09 -2.46
C LEU A 248 -15.68 3.73 -1.75
N SER A 249 -15.81 4.31 -0.60
CA SER A 249 -17.01 4.12 0.17
C SER A 249 -18.31 4.36 -0.59
N GLY A 250 -19.19 3.36 -0.52
CA GLY A 250 -20.52 3.37 -1.12
C GLY A 250 -20.68 2.80 -2.52
N TRP A 251 -19.60 2.42 -3.22
CA TRP A 251 -19.75 1.95 -4.61
C TRP A 251 -20.43 0.60 -4.80
N THR A 252 -21.08 0.50 -5.95
CA THR A 252 -21.87 -0.65 -6.40
C THR A 252 -21.27 -1.23 -7.67
N THR A 253 -21.72 -2.41 -8.07
CA THR A 253 -21.34 -3.00 -9.36
C THR A 253 -21.72 -2.12 -10.55
N ARG A 254 -22.84 -1.37 -10.47
CA ARG A 254 -23.31 -0.45 -11.52
C ARG A 254 -22.30 0.65 -11.81
N TRP A 255 -21.71 1.25 -10.78
CA TRP A 255 -20.71 2.30 -10.97
C TRP A 255 -19.39 1.72 -11.45
N TRP A 256 -18.97 0.58 -10.92
CA TRP A 256 -17.78 -0.11 -11.42
C TRP A 256 -17.85 -0.45 -12.90
N ARG A 257 -19.00 -0.90 -13.39
CA ARG A 257 -19.22 -1.11 -14.83
C ARG A 257 -18.95 0.14 -15.66
N HIS A 258 -19.38 1.31 -15.17
CA HIS A 258 -19.17 2.57 -15.87
C HIS A 258 -17.69 2.99 -15.92
N TYR A 259 -16.94 2.76 -14.84
CA TYR A 259 -15.55 3.19 -14.70
C TYR A 259 -14.52 2.12 -15.09
N LEU A 260 -14.93 0.91 -15.46
CA LEU A 260 -14.03 -0.18 -15.81
C LEU A 260 -13.07 0.15 -16.97
N PRO A 261 -13.50 0.84 -18.04
CA PRO A 261 -12.57 1.24 -19.10
C PRO A 261 -11.49 2.22 -18.60
N GLN A 262 -11.82 3.03 -17.58
CA GLN A 262 -10.83 3.89 -16.95
C GLN A 262 -9.83 3.04 -16.17
N LEU A 263 -10.28 2.13 -15.30
CA LEU A 263 -9.39 1.23 -14.56
C LEU A 263 -8.43 0.47 -15.48
N VAL A 264 -8.93 -0.04 -16.61
CA VAL A 264 -8.11 -0.73 -17.61
C VAL A 264 -7.00 0.17 -18.16
N ARG A 265 -7.31 1.44 -18.48
CA ARG A 265 -6.32 2.42 -18.92
C ARG A 265 -5.30 2.76 -17.83
N GLU A 266 -5.72 2.79 -16.57
CA GLU A 266 -4.84 3.11 -15.44
C GLU A 266 -3.80 2.02 -15.17
N CYS A 267 -4.13 0.75 -15.42
CA CYS A 267 -3.18 -0.35 -15.34
C CYS A 267 -2.13 -0.28 -16.47
N GLY A 268 -2.50 0.22 -17.66
CA GLY A 268 -1.59 0.30 -18.79
C GLY A 268 -0.97 -1.06 -19.12
N ASP A 269 0.35 -1.09 -19.27
CA ASP A 269 1.13 -2.33 -19.49
C ASP A 269 1.32 -3.15 -18.19
N ASN A 270 1.03 -2.57 -17.02
CA ASN A 270 1.14 -3.24 -15.71
C ASN A 270 -0.15 -4.03 -15.42
N ALA A 271 -0.35 -5.11 -16.17
CA ALA A 271 -1.48 -6.00 -15.99
C ALA A 271 -1.47 -6.64 -14.59
N PRO A 272 -2.58 -6.61 -13.84
CA PRO A 272 -2.66 -7.30 -12.56
C PRO A 272 -2.54 -8.82 -12.77
N VAL A 273 -1.79 -9.48 -11.88
CA VAL A 273 -1.69 -10.95 -11.85
C VAL A 273 -2.90 -11.59 -11.15
N LEU A 274 -3.52 -10.86 -10.23
CA LEU A 274 -4.72 -11.27 -9.49
C LEU A 274 -5.60 -10.04 -9.22
N VAL A 275 -6.90 -10.16 -9.49
CA VAL A 275 -7.91 -9.19 -9.08
C VAL A 275 -8.85 -9.82 -8.05
N LEU A 276 -8.92 -9.18 -6.89
CA LEU A 276 -9.90 -9.47 -5.85
C LEU A 276 -11.17 -8.63 -6.08
N ILE A 277 -12.32 -9.27 -6.25
CA ILE A 277 -13.61 -8.57 -6.45
C ILE A 277 -14.46 -8.75 -5.19
N ALA A 278 -14.62 -7.68 -4.42
CA ALA A 278 -15.38 -7.65 -3.16
C ALA A 278 -16.58 -6.67 -3.25
N LEU A 279 -17.51 -6.95 -4.16
CA LEU A 279 -18.69 -6.12 -4.43
C LEU A 279 -19.99 -6.82 -4.04
N GLY A 280 -21.03 -6.04 -3.77
CA GLY A 280 -22.37 -6.55 -3.43
C GLY A 280 -22.93 -6.02 -2.12
N ALA A 281 -22.08 -5.53 -1.22
CA ALA A 281 -22.55 -5.07 0.09
C ALA A 281 -23.43 -3.82 -0.06
N ASN A 282 -23.05 -2.89 -0.93
CA ASN A 282 -23.84 -1.68 -1.23
C ASN A 282 -24.99 -1.99 -2.20
N ASP A 283 -24.77 -2.87 -3.18
CA ASP A 283 -25.80 -3.34 -4.11
C ASP A 283 -27.02 -3.90 -3.36
N ALA A 284 -26.78 -4.61 -2.24
CA ALA A 284 -27.78 -5.19 -1.35
C ALA A 284 -28.53 -4.18 -0.46
N SER A 285 -28.26 -2.87 -0.55
CA SER A 285 -29.09 -1.86 0.12
C SER A 285 -30.55 -1.99 -0.31
N LEU A 286 -31.48 -1.71 0.60
CA LEU A 286 -32.92 -1.79 0.32
C LEU A 286 -33.34 -0.65 -0.60
N ALA A 287 -34.17 -0.96 -1.60
CA ALA A 287 -34.74 0.04 -2.51
C ALA A 287 -35.62 1.09 -1.79
N SER A 288 -36.15 0.75 -0.61
CA SER A 288 -36.94 1.64 0.25
C SER A 288 -36.12 2.34 1.34
N GLY A 289 -34.81 2.05 1.43
CA GLY A 289 -33.93 2.53 2.49
C GLY A 289 -33.31 3.89 2.20
N GLU A 290 -32.62 4.44 3.19
CA GLU A 290 -31.91 5.72 3.05
C GLU A 290 -30.82 5.65 1.97
N SER A 291 -30.14 4.51 1.84
CA SER A 291 -29.11 4.25 0.83
C SER A 291 -29.67 3.68 -0.48
N HIS A 292 -30.96 3.86 -0.79
CA HIS A 292 -31.62 3.31 -2.00
C HIS A 292 -30.88 3.63 -3.31
N ILE A 293 -30.15 4.75 -3.40
CA ILE A 293 -29.33 5.08 -4.58
C ILE A 293 -28.24 4.02 -4.87
N ARG A 294 -27.83 3.27 -3.85
CA ARG A 294 -26.87 2.16 -3.94
C ARG A 294 -27.52 0.84 -4.31
N HIS A 295 -28.85 0.75 -4.28
CA HIS A 295 -29.55 -0.47 -4.65
C HIS A 295 -29.30 -0.83 -6.11
N VAL A 296 -28.89 -2.08 -6.34
CA VAL A 296 -28.73 -2.67 -7.68
C VAL A 296 -29.58 -3.93 -7.72
N PRO A 297 -30.64 -4.02 -8.55
CA PRO A 297 -31.46 -5.22 -8.66
C PRO A 297 -30.63 -6.49 -8.86
N LEU A 298 -31.05 -7.60 -8.26
CA LEU A 298 -30.23 -8.81 -8.17
C LEU A 298 -29.79 -9.37 -9.55
N ASP A 299 -30.63 -9.25 -10.57
CA ASP A 299 -30.28 -9.66 -11.94
C ASP A 299 -29.27 -8.71 -12.59
N GLU A 300 -29.39 -7.41 -12.34
CA GLU A 300 -28.40 -6.42 -12.76
C GLU A 300 -27.05 -6.67 -12.07
N TYR A 301 -27.05 -6.94 -10.76
CA TYR A 301 -25.85 -7.31 -10.01
C TYR A 301 -25.14 -8.51 -10.64
N ARG A 302 -25.87 -9.60 -10.93
CA ARG A 302 -25.32 -10.78 -11.60
C ARG A 302 -24.72 -10.44 -12.97
N SER A 303 -25.43 -9.65 -13.77
CA SER A 303 -24.95 -9.23 -15.09
C SER A 303 -23.68 -8.39 -14.97
N ASN A 304 -23.67 -7.43 -14.04
CA ASN A 304 -22.54 -6.54 -13.82
C ASN A 304 -21.29 -7.33 -13.39
N LEU A 305 -21.41 -8.31 -12.48
CA LEU A 305 -20.26 -9.14 -12.09
C LEU A 305 -19.67 -9.91 -13.27
N ARG A 306 -20.52 -10.50 -14.14
CA ARG A 306 -20.07 -11.21 -15.35
C ARG A 306 -19.35 -10.28 -16.32
N ASP A 307 -19.93 -9.12 -16.56
CA ASP A 307 -19.34 -8.13 -17.46
C ASP A 307 -18.02 -7.58 -16.93
N ILE A 308 -17.91 -7.32 -15.62
CA ILE A 308 -16.67 -6.86 -14.98
C ILE A 308 -15.56 -7.87 -15.25
N VAL A 309 -15.82 -9.15 -14.99
CA VAL A 309 -14.85 -10.22 -15.24
C VAL A 309 -14.53 -10.33 -16.74
N HIS A 310 -15.53 -10.24 -17.61
CA HIS A 310 -15.33 -10.37 -19.06
C HIS A 310 -14.42 -9.27 -19.62
N GLU A 311 -14.67 -8.02 -19.24
CA GLU A 311 -13.87 -6.88 -19.69
C GLU A 311 -12.44 -6.94 -19.12
N LEU A 312 -12.28 -7.29 -17.84
CA LEU A 312 -10.96 -7.46 -17.24
C LEU A 312 -10.18 -8.65 -17.82
N ARG A 313 -10.83 -9.79 -18.09
CA ARG A 313 -10.20 -10.93 -18.79
C ARG A 313 -9.77 -10.57 -20.21
N THR A 314 -10.55 -9.73 -20.88
CA THR A 314 -10.23 -9.25 -22.23
C THR A 314 -9.01 -8.33 -22.23
N ALA A 315 -8.94 -7.43 -21.23
CA ALA A 315 -7.81 -6.52 -21.06
C ALA A 315 -6.54 -7.23 -20.54
N PHE A 316 -6.70 -8.17 -19.60
CA PHE A 316 -5.61 -8.81 -18.85
C PHE A 316 -5.75 -10.33 -18.93
N ARG A 317 -5.29 -10.92 -20.04
CA ARG A 317 -5.53 -12.34 -20.37
C ARG A 317 -5.00 -13.32 -19.34
N GLU A 318 -3.87 -13.02 -18.72
CA GLU A 318 -3.23 -13.90 -17.73
C GLU A 318 -3.74 -13.66 -16.30
N CYS A 319 -4.52 -12.60 -16.07
CA CYS A 319 -5.02 -12.21 -14.76
C CYS A 319 -5.89 -13.31 -14.15
N LYS A 320 -5.63 -13.62 -12.88
CA LYS A 320 -6.49 -14.48 -12.06
C LYS A 320 -7.54 -13.65 -11.34
N PHE A 321 -8.62 -14.29 -10.92
CA PHE A 321 -9.73 -13.62 -10.24
C PHE A 321 -10.10 -14.37 -8.97
N LEU A 322 -10.52 -13.63 -7.95
CA LEU A 322 -11.03 -14.18 -6.71
C LEU A 322 -12.20 -13.33 -6.25
N PHE A 323 -13.35 -13.96 -6.00
CA PHE A 323 -14.52 -13.26 -5.47
C PHE A 323 -14.56 -13.32 -3.94
N LEU A 324 -14.97 -12.22 -3.32
CA LEU A 324 -15.51 -12.21 -1.96
C LEU A 324 -16.99 -11.89 -2.07
N THR A 325 -17.84 -12.72 -1.45
CA THR A 325 -19.26 -12.38 -1.28
C THR A 325 -19.38 -11.16 -0.36
N PRO A 326 -20.47 -10.38 -0.42
CA PRO A 326 -20.77 -9.41 0.64
C PRO A 326 -20.91 -10.11 2.00
N PRO A 327 -20.30 -9.60 3.08
CA PRO A 327 -20.38 -10.23 4.39
C PRO A 327 -21.77 -10.09 5.02
N ALA A 328 -22.02 -10.83 6.10
CA ALA A 328 -23.25 -10.74 6.86
C ALA A 328 -23.42 -9.35 7.51
N VAL A 329 -24.67 -8.95 7.73
CA VAL A 329 -25.02 -7.65 8.31
C VAL A 329 -25.61 -7.85 9.70
N ASP A 330 -25.00 -7.21 10.69
CA ASP A 330 -25.57 -7.16 12.05
C ASP A 330 -26.65 -6.07 12.10
N ASN A 331 -27.90 -6.50 11.89
CA ASN A 331 -29.07 -5.62 11.96
C ASN A 331 -29.42 -5.10 13.36
N THR A 332 -28.67 -5.48 14.41
CA THR A 332 -28.80 -4.85 15.73
C THR A 332 -28.01 -3.53 15.82
N LYS A 333 -27.01 -3.35 14.95
CA LYS A 333 -26.18 -2.13 14.86
C LYS A 333 -26.45 -1.34 13.59
N TRP A 334 -26.68 -2.00 12.46
CA TRP A 334 -27.00 -1.34 11.20
C TRP A 334 -28.51 -1.19 11.01
N ASN A 335 -28.94 -0.05 10.50
CA ASN A 335 -30.35 0.26 10.30
C ASN A 335 -31.05 -0.79 9.40
N PRO A 336 -32.00 -1.59 9.93
CA PRO A 336 -32.68 -2.62 9.15
C PRO A 336 -33.64 -2.06 8.10
N THR A 337 -33.99 -0.77 8.15
CA THR A 337 -34.73 -0.13 7.05
C THR A 337 -33.83 0.25 5.87
N ASP A 338 -32.51 0.22 6.06
CA ASP A 338 -31.51 0.53 5.03
C ASP A 338 -30.91 -0.73 4.40
N LYS A 339 -30.56 -1.73 5.21
CA LYS A 339 -29.96 -2.99 4.74
C LYS A 339 -30.38 -4.14 5.62
N LEU A 340 -30.73 -5.29 5.03
CA LEU A 340 -31.10 -6.49 5.78
C LEU A 340 -30.13 -7.62 5.49
N ASN A 341 -29.79 -8.39 6.52
CA ASN A 341 -28.92 -9.55 6.39
C ASN A 341 -29.51 -10.61 5.45
N ALA A 342 -30.81 -10.87 5.54
CA ALA A 342 -31.51 -11.80 4.65
C ALA A 342 -31.50 -11.35 3.18
N VAL A 343 -31.51 -10.04 2.92
CA VAL A 343 -31.34 -9.52 1.56
C VAL A 343 -29.89 -9.69 1.13
N THR A 344 -28.92 -9.34 1.98
CA THR A 344 -27.48 -9.50 1.70
C THR A 344 -27.12 -10.95 1.39
N GLU A 345 -27.73 -11.93 2.05
CA GLU A 345 -27.60 -13.36 1.76
C GLU A 345 -27.95 -13.69 0.30
N THR A 346 -28.98 -13.06 -0.27
CA THR A 346 -29.36 -13.30 -1.68
C THR A 346 -28.28 -12.81 -2.65
N TYR A 347 -27.59 -11.71 -2.34
CA TYR A 347 -26.47 -11.20 -3.13
C TYR A 347 -25.22 -12.06 -2.94
N ALA A 348 -24.98 -12.57 -1.72
CA ALA A 348 -23.90 -13.52 -1.48
C ALA A 348 -24.08 -14.81 -2.29
N LYS A 349 -25.28 -15.39 -2.27
CA LYS A 349 -25.65 -16.54 -3.11
C LYS A 349 -25.48 -16.25 -4.60
N ALA A 350 -25.96 -15.08 -5.06
CA ALA A 350 -25.79 -14.66 -6.45
C ALA A 350 -24.33 -14.50 -6.86
N CYS A 351 -23.46 -13.99 -5.97
CA CYS A 351 -22.03 -13.88 -6.20
C CYS A 351 -21.38 -15.27 -6.34
N VAL A 352 -21.73 -16.23 -5.47
CA VAL A 352 -21.27 -17.62 -5.56
C VAL A 352 -21.71 -18.27 -6.86
N GLU A 353 -22.98 -18.10 -7.26
CA GLU A 353 -23.52 -18.61 -8.53
C GLU A 353 -22.75 -18.05 -9.73
N VAL A 354 -22.49 -16.74 -9.75
CA VAL A 354 -21.73 -16.09 -10.84
C VAL A 354 -20.30 -16.60 -10.87
N ALA A 355 -19.62 -16.64 -9.73
CA ALA A 355 -18.24 -17.12 -9.63
C ALA A 355 -18.12 -18.57 -10.14
N SER A 356 -19.04 -19.44 -9.73
CA SER A 356 -19.11 -20.83 -10.23
C SER A 356 -19.35 -20.88 -11.73
N SER A 357 -20.25 -20.05 -12.29
CA SER A 357 -20.50 -20.00 -13.74
C SER A 357 -19.31 -19.51 -14.58
N LEU A 358 -18.37 -18.81 -13.95
CA LEU A 358 -17.18 -18.25 -14.60
C LEU A 358 -15.90 -19.05 -14.32
N ASP A 359 -16.02 -20.15 -13.57
CA ASP A 359 -14.91 -20.95 -13.04
C ASP A 359 -13.90 -20.09 -12.27
N ILE A 360 -14.42 -19.26 -11.35
CA ILE A 360 -13.64 -18.37 -10.49
C ILE A 360 -13.82 -18.81 -9.03
N PRO A 361 -12.73 -18.97 -8.25
CA PRO A 361 -12.80 -19.22 -6.82
C PRO A 361 -13.56 -18.10 -6.10
N VAL A 362 -14.36 -18.47 -5.09
CA VAL A 362 -15.14 -17.54 -4.28
C VAL A 362 -14.98 -17.85 -2.80
N ILE A 363 -14.81 -16.79 -2.02
CA ILE A 363 -14.82 -16.81 -0.56
C ILE A 363 -16.20 -16.36 -0.12
N ASP A 364 -16.97 -17.29 0.46
CA ASP A 364 -18.27 -16.97 1.02
C ASP A 364 -18.15 -16.30 2.39
N THR A 365 -17.84 -15.00 2.39
CA THR A 365 -17.68 -14.21 3.60
C THR A 365 -18.99 -14.04 4.35
N TRP A 366 -20.15 -14.07 3.68
CA TRP A 366 -21.46 -14.06 4.34
C TRP A 366 -21.58 -15.23 5.30
N THR A 367 -21.38 -16.46 4.81
CA THR A 367 -21.44 -17.67 5.65
C THR A 367 -20.38 -17.64 6.75
N ALA A 368 -19.16 -17.19 6.42
CA ALA A 368 -18.06 -17.11 7.39
C ALA A 368 -18.31 -16.11 8.55
N THR A 369 -19.16 -15.10 8.32
CA THR A 369 -19.44 -14.03 9.29
C THR A 369 -20.84 -14.08 9.90
N GLN A 370 -21.69 -15.01 9.44
CA GLN A 370 -23.06 -15.14 9.91
C GLN A 370 -23.12 -15.48 11.41
N GLY A 371 -23.80 -14.61 12.19
CA GLY A 371 -23.89 -14.75 13.65
C GLY A 371 -22.62 -14.34 14.41
N ARG A 372 -21.59 -13.88 13.71
CA ARG A 372 -20.29 -13.45 14.27
C ARG A 372 -20.21 -11.92 14.30
N TRP A 373 -21.14 -11.29 15.02
CA TRP A 373 -21.28 -9.83 15.09
C TRP A 373 -20.11 -9.14 15.81
N ASP A 374 -19.32 -9.93 16.56
CA ASP A 374 -18.05 -9.54 17.15
C ASP A 374 -17.00 -9.12 16.10
N LEU A 375 -17.16 -9.52 14.83
CA LEU A 375 -16.22 -9.21 13.75
C LEU A 375 -16.46 -7.85 13.10
N PHE A 376 -17.51 -7.13 13.47
CA PHE A 376 -17.91 -5.87 12.84
C PHE A 376 -17.86 -4.68 13.81
N ARG A 377 -17.40 -3.53 13.30
CA ARG A 377 -17.36 -2.28 14.08
C ARG A 377 -18.75 -1.65 14.21
N ASP A 378 -19.44 -1.51 13.09
CA ASP A 378 -20.73 -0.80 12.95
C ASP A 378 -21.87 -1.70 12.44
N GLY A 379 -21.60 -3.01 12.34
CA GLY A 379 -22.52 -4.01 11.83
C GLY A 379 -22.43 -4.30 10.34
N VAL A 380 -21.54 -3.61 9.60
CA VAL A 380 -21.25 -3.91 8.18
C VAL A 380 -19.74 -3.98 7.93
N HIS A 381 -18.96 -3.06 8.49
CA HIS A 381 -17.53 -2.99 8.22
C HIS A 381 -16.73 -3.86 9.22
N PRO A 382 -15.79 -4.70 8.75
CA PRO A 382 -14.94 -5.50 9.61
C PRO A 382 -14.15 -4.64 10.60
N ASN A 383 -14.07 -5.08 11.85
CA ASN A 383 -13.08 -4.59 12.80
C ASN A 383 -11.77 -5.39 12.65
N THR A 384 -10.82 -5.24 13.58
CA THR A 384 -9.55 -5.98 13.55
C THR A 384 -9.71 -7.50 13.42
N GLN A 385 -10.61 -8.10 14.20
CA GLN A 385 -10.83 -9.56 14.15
C GLN A 385 -11.46 -9.98 12.82
N GLY A 386 -12.40 -9.18 12.29
CA GLY A 386 -13.00 -9.43 10.98
C GLY A 386 -11.98 -9.31 9.83
N ASN A 387 -11.09 -8.31 9.88
CA ASN A 387 -10.03 -8.14 8.88
C ASN A 387 -9.01 -9.29 8.91
N LEU A 388 -8.61 -9.75 10.10
CA LEU A 388 -7.74 -10.93 10.25
C LEU A 388 -8.39 -12.20 9.68
N LEU A 389 -9.70 -12.39 9.91
CA LEU A 389 -10.43 -13.50 9.28
C LEU A 389 -10.41 -13.39 7.75
N PHE A 390 -10.68 -12.20 7.20
CA PHE A 390 -10.69 -12.00 5.74
C PHE A 390 -9.30 -12.26 5.14
N HIS A 391 -8.25 -11.75 5.77
CA HIS A 391 -6.86 -11.96 5.37
C HIS A 391 -6.52 -13.45 5.29
N GLU A 392 -6.83 -14.23 6.33
CA GLU A 392 -6.56 -15.66 6.36
C GLU A 392 -7.39 -16.45 5.33
N LEU A 393 -8.66 -16.09 5.13
CA LEU A 393 -9.50 -16.69 4.09
C LEU A 393 -8.95 -16.40 2.69
N ILE A 394 -8.50 -15.17 2.43
CA ILE A 394 -7.90 -14.77 1.15
C ILE A 394 -6.62 -15.56 0.89
N LYS A 395 -5.70 -15.61 1.87
CA LYS A 395 -4.46 -16.38 1.75
C LYS A 395 -4.71 -17.85 1.49
N SER A 396 -5.63 -18.46 2.24
CA SER A 396 -6.00 -19.87 2.07
C SER A 396 -6.59 -20.16 0.69
N SER A 397 -7.43 -19.24 0.19
CA SER A 397 -8.01 -19.36 -1.14
C SER A 397 -6.96 -19.21 -2.25
N ILE A 398 -6.05 -18.23 -2.14
CA ILE A 398 -4.92 -18.07 -3.07
C ILE A 398 -4.03 -19.32 -3.04
N ALA A 399 -3.67 -19.83 -1.87
CA ALA A 399 -2.83 -21.03 -1.76
C ALA A 399 -3.47 -22.27 -2.41
N THR A 400 -4.80 -22.38 -2.34
CA THR A 400 -5.53 -23.51 -2.92
C THR A 400 -5.73 -23.35 -4.42
N ALA A 401 -6.19 -22.18 -4.88
CA ALA A 401 -6.58 -21.98 -6.27
C ALA A 401 -5.41 -21.51 -7.17
N TYR A 402 -4.50 -20.73 -6.60
CA TYR A 402 -3.39 -20.09 -7.31
C TYR A 402 -2.07 -20.23 -6.51
N PRO A 403 -1.59 -21.46 -6.23
CA PRO A 403 -0.44 -21.68 -5.35
C PRO A 403 0.84 -20.93 -5.79
N HIS A 404 1.00 -20.71 -7.11
CA HIS A 404 2.10 -19.96 -7.71
C HIS A 404 2.07 -18.45 -7.41
N LEU A 405 0.93 -17.91 -6.94
CA LEU A 405 0.77 -16.52 -6.51
C LEU A 405 0.91 -16.35 -5.00
N THR A 406 1.19 -17.42 -4.23
CA THR A 406 1.42 -17.26 -2.79
C THR A 406 2.70 -16.46 -2.52
N PRO A 407 2.78 -15.74 -1.38
CA PRO A 407 4.00 -15.00 -1.03
C PRO A 407 5.25 -15.88 -1.03
N SER A 408 5.17 -17.15 -0.65
CA SER A 408 6.35 -18.04 -0.64
C SER A 408 6.74 -18.57 -2.03
N ALA A 409 5.81 -18.56 -2.99
CA ALA A 409 6.07 -19.04 -4.35
C ALA A 409 6.53 -17.94 -5.31
N LEU A 410 6.15 -16.68 -5.05
CA LEU A 410 6.61 -15.56 -5.87
C LEU A 410 8.12 -15.31 -5.65
N PRO A 411 8.87 -15.02 -6.74
CA PRO A 411 10.26 -14.64 -6.62
C PRO A 411 10.37 -13.30 -5.89
N LEU A 412 11.52 -13.09 -5.24
CA LEU A 412 11.86 -11.76 -4.75
C LEU A 412 12.19 -10.85 -5.92
N ASP A 413 11.68 -9.62 -5.89
CA ASP A 413 11.97 -8.59 -6.91
C ASP A 413 13.48 -8.25 -6.91
N TYR A 414 14.13 -8.38 -5.74
CA TYR A 414 15.56 -8.14 -5.52
C TYR A 414 16.15 -9.13 -4.50
N PRO A 415 17.44 -9.51 -4.63
CA PRO A 415 18.13 -10.38 -3.66
C PRO A 415 18.26 -9.70 -2.28
N ASP A 416 18.50 -10.48 -1.22
CA ASP A 416 18.54 -9.94 0.16
C ASP A 416 19.70 -8.96 0.39
N ILE A 417 20.92 -9.26 -0.08
CA ILE A 417 22.07 -8.35 -0.02
C ILE A 417 22.82 -8.44 -1.35
N PRO A 418 22.98 -7.34 -2.09
CA PRO A 418 23.89 -7.31 -3.24
C PRO A 418 25.31 -7.39 -2.70
N ILE A 419 25.95 -8.55 -2.85
CA ILE A 419 27.38 -8.76 -2.55
C ILE A 419 28.23 -8.00 -3.58
#